data_AF-A0A327RVX4-F1
#
_entry.id   AF-A0A327RVX4-F1
#
_cell.length_a   1.000
_cell.length_b   1.000
_cell.length_c   1.000
_cell.angle_alpha   90.00
_cell.angle_beta   90.00
_cell.angle_gamma   90.00
#
_symmetry.space_group_name_H-M   'P 1'
#
loop_
_entity.id
_entity.type
_entity.pdbx_description
1 polymer ?
#
loop_
_entity_poly.entity_id
_entity_poly.type
_entity_poly.pdbx_seq_one_letter_code
_entity_poly.pdbx_strand_id
1 'polypeptide(L)'
;MENSNYLIIAVLSLYFLYDLYMNKSFLKDGKILLLGIYNMLFLLIVISLAIINPTLIIKYWWLILLLALPSFIYQIIRFKKSDEPVPNKYAKLGVLVFFVIFVTIKIF
;
A
#
# COMPACT_ATOMS: atom_id res chain seq x y z
N MET A 1 -10.56 -21.85 -2.79
CA MET A 1 -10.22 -20.59 -2.08
C MET A 1 -8.73 -20.26 -2.14
N GLU A 2 -7.81 -21.23 -2.22
CA GLU A 2 -6.36 -20.94 -2.28
C GLU A 2 -5.89 -20.35 -3.62
N ASN A 3 -6.34 -20.86 -4.77
CA ASN A 3 -5.88 -20.35 -6.08
C ASN A 3 -6.26 -18.89 -6.36
N SER A 4 -7.43 -18.43 -5.88
CA SER A 4 -7.86 -17.03 -6.00
C SER A 4 -6.95 -16.08 -5.20
N ASN A 5 -6.42 -16.55 -4.07
CA ASN A 5 -5.57 -15.77 -3.17
C ASN A 5 -4.20 -15.48 -3.79
N TYR A 6 -3.57 -16.49 -4.40
CA TYR A 6 -2.30 -16.32 -5.12
C TYR A 6 -2.44 -15.41 -6.34
N LEU A 7 -3.57 -15.50 -7.05
CA LEU A 7 -3.85 -14.68 -8.22
C LEU A 7 -4.04 -13.19 -7.83
N ILE A 8 -4.72 -12.93 -6.72
CA ILE A 8 -4.85 -11.58 -6.15
C ILE A 8 -3.48 -11.02 -5.75
N ILE A 9 -2.65 -11.80 -5.07
CA ILE A 9 -1.28 -11.37 -4.69
C ILE A 9 -0.43 -11.07 -5.92
N ALA A 10 -0.51 -11.89 -6.97
CA ALA A 10 0.24 -11.70 -8.21
C ALA A 10 -0.18 -10.41 -8.95
N VAL A 11 -1.49 -10.16 -9.09
CA VAL A 11 -2.02 -8.95 -9.75
C VAL A 11 -1.61 -7.69 -8.97
N LEU A 12 -1.66 -7.74 -7.64
CA LEU A 12 -1.27 -6.61 -6.79
C LEU A 12 0.25 -6.36 -6.82
N SER A 13 1.06 -7.43 -6.86
CA SER A 13 2.51 -7.33 -7.04
C SER A 13 2.87 -6.63 -8.35
N LEU A 14 2.19 -6.99 -9.44
CA LEU A 14 2.34 -6.34 -10.74
C LEU A 14 1.89 -4.88 -10.71
N TYR A 15 0.79 -4.57 -10.01
CA TYR A 15 0.33 -3.20 -9.82
C TYR A 15 1.36 -2.33 -9.08
N PHE A 16 1.99 -2.84 -8.01
CA PHE A 16 3.04 -2.11 -7.30
C PHE A 16 4.34 -1.96 -8.10
N LEU A 17 4.71 -2.98 -8.88
CA LEU A 17 5.84 -2.89 -9.81
C LEU A 17 5.60 -1.83 -10.89
N TYR A 18 4.40 -1.77 -11.44
CA TYR A 18 3.98 -0.73 -12.37
C TYR A 18 4.05 0.67 -11.74
N ASP A 19 3.63 0.78 -10.48
CA ASP A 19 3.69 2.00 -9.69
C ASP A 19 5.12 2.54 -9.53
N LEU A 20 6.07 1.65 -9.24
CA LEU A 20 7.50 1.99 -9.16
C LEU A 20 8.06 2.35 -10.54
N TYR A 21 7.66 1.60 -11.59
CA TYR A 21 8.10 1.84 -12.96
C TYR A 21 7.67 3.22 -13.48
N MET A 22 6.44 3.65 -13.18
CA MET A 22 5.92 4.95 -13.62
C MET A 22 6.57 6.13 -12.89
N ASN A 23 7.18 5.90 -11.73
CA ASN A 23 7.79 6.95 -10.90
C ASN A 23 9.33 6.86 -10.88
N LYS A 24 9.96 6.37 -11.95
CA LYS A 24 11.43 6.21 -12.08
C LYS A 24 12.23 7.49 -11.85
N SER A 25 11.73 8.65 -12.28
CA SER A 25 12.33 9.97 -12.06
C SER A 25 12.39 10.32 -10.56
N PHE A 26 11.30 10.04 -9.86
CA PHE A 26 11.11 10.25 -8.43
C PHE A 26 11.93 9.30 -7.55
N LEU A 27 12.19 8.08 -8.04
CA LEU A 27 12.98 7.05 -7.35
C LEU A 27 14.50 7.22 -7.50
N LYS A 28 14.99 8.29 -8.16
CA LYS A 28 16.44 8.57 -8.27
C LYS A 28 17.10 8.88 -6.92
N ASP A 29 16.31 9.32 -5.93
CA ASP A 29 16.78 9.48 -4.55
C ASP A 29 16.71 8.13 -3.82
N GLY A 30 17.87 7.63 -3.37
CA GLY A 30 17.98 6.35 -2.68
C GLY A 30 17.11 6.23 -1.43
N LYS A 31 16.84 7.35 -0.72
CA LYS A 31 15.92 7.35 0.44
C LYS A 31 14.48 7.12 0.02
N ILE A 32 14.07 7.71 -1.10
CA ILE A 32 12.73 7.57 -1.66
C ILE A 32 12.54 6.15 -2.23
N LEU A 33 13.58 5.60 -2.85
CA LEU A 33 13.60 4.20 -3.29
C LEU A 33 13.38 3.23 -2.13
N LEU A 34 14.12 3.41 -1.02
CA LEU A 34 13.98 2.60 0.19
C LEU A 34 12.55 2.68 0.77
N LEU A 35 11.98 3.88 0.85
CA LEU A 35 10.60 4.10 1.27
C LEU A 35 9.59 3.44 0.32
N GLY A 36 9.86 3.44 -0.99
CA GLY A 36 9.02 2.79 -1.98
C GLY A 36 9.03 1.27 -1.87
N ILE A 37 10.21 0.67 -1.67
CA ILE A 37 10.37 -0.77 -1.43
C ILE A 37 9.68 -1.16 -0.12
N TYR A 38 9.87 -0.37 0.96
CA TYR A 38 9.18 -0.60 2.23
C TYR A 38 7.66 -0.58 2.04
N ASN A 39 7.12 0.43 1.35
CA ASN A 39 5.70 0.56 1.07
C ASN A 39 5.16 -0.67 0.31
N MET A 40 5.89 -1.16 -0.69
CA MET A 40 5.52 -2.35 -1.44
C MET A 40 5.48 -3.61 -0.56
N LEU A 41 6.52 -3.85 0.23
CA LEU A 41 6.59 -5.00 1.15
C LEU A 41 5.50 -4.95 2.21
N PHE A 42 5.27 -3.78 2.80
CA PHE A 42 4.22 -3.57 3.80
C PHE A 42 2.85 -3.93 3.23
N LEU A 43 2.50 -3.43 2.03
CA LEU A 43 1.22 -3.70 1.40
C LEU A 43 1.05 -5.18 1.05
N LEU A 44 2.09 -5.86 0.57
CA LEU A 44 2.06 -7.30 0.32
C LEU A 44 1.79 -8.11 1.59
N ILE A 45 2.43 -7.74 2.71
CA ILE A 45 2.23 -8.40 4.01
C ILE A 45 0.79 -8.18 4.50
N VAL A 46 0.30 -6.94 4.49
CA VAL A 46 -1.06 -6.61 4.96
C VAL A 46 -2.12 -7.33 4.14
N ILE A 47 -1.97 -7.38 2.81
CA ILE A 47 -2.91 -8.06 1.93
C ILE A 47 -2.86 -9.58 2.15
N SER A 48 -1.66 -10.16 2.28
CA SER A 48 -1.50 -11.59 2.58
C SER A 48 -2.16 -11.96 3.91
N LEU A 49 -1.98 -11.13 4.94
CA LEU A 49 -2.66 -11.29 6.23
C LEU A 49 -4.17 -11.16 6.12
N ALA A 50 -4.67 -10.20 5.33
CA ALA A 50 -6.11 -10.00 5.12
C ALA A 50 -6.76 -11.23 4.48
N ILE A 51 -6.04 -11.87 3.57
CA ILE A 51 -6.48 -13.05 2.83
C ILE A 51 -6.41 -14.32 3.69
N ILE A 52 -5.30 -14.54 4.39
CA ILE A 52 -5.05 -15.77 5.15
C ILE A 52 -5.88 -15.78 6.44
N ASN A 53 -5.85 -14.68 7.19
CA ASN A 53 -6.55 -14.59 8.46
C ASN A 53 -6.89 -13.13 8.82
N PRO A 54 -8.04 -12.62 8.35
CA PRO A 54 -8.43 -11.23 8.56
C PRO A 54 -8.62 -10.87 10.05
N THR A 55 -8.84 -11.85 10.93
CA THR A 55 -8.96 -11.60 12.37
C THR A 55 -7.63 -11.15 12.99
N LEU A 56 -6.48 -11.51 12.39
CA LEU A 56 -5.17 -11.02 12.83
C LEU A 56 -5.01 -9.52 12.58
N ILE A 57 -5.62 -8.97 11.52
CA ILE A 57 -5.61 -7.53 11.26
C ILE A 57 -6.32 -6.77 12.37
N ILE A 58 -7.49 -7.27 12.77
CA ILE A 58 -8.27 -6.68 13.86
C ILE A 58 -7.53 -6.84 15.18
N LYS A 59 -6.93 -7.99 15.45
CA LYS A 59 -6.19 -8.24 16.70
C LYS A 59 -4.93 -7.37 16.84
N TYR A 60 -4.23 -7.10 15.74
CA TYR A 60 -2.96 -6.36 15.71
C TYR A 60 -3.08 -5.00 15.01
N TRP A 61 -4.27 -4.40 15.02
CA TRP A 61 -4.59 -3.17 14.28
C TRP A 61 -3.64 -2.01 14.58
N TRP A 62 -3.24 -1.84 15.84
CA TRP A 62 -2.31 -0.79 16.29
C TRP A 62 -0.89 -1.00 15.74
N LEU A 63 -0.44 -2.25 15.66
CA LEU A 63 0.88 -2.60 15.11
C LEU A 63 0.90 -2.37 13.60
N ILE A 64 -0.19 -2.71 12.92
CA ILE A 64 -0.36 -2.45 11.48
C ILE A 64 -0.35 -0.94 11.20
N LEU A 65 -1.01 -0.12 12.03
CA LEU A 65 -0.94 1.34 11.94
C LEU A 65 0.48 1.89 12.13
N LEU A 66 1.21 1.39 13.13
CA LEU A 66 2.59 1.80 13.39
C LEU A 66 3.49 1.49 12.18
N LEU A 67 3.36 0.29 11.61
CA LEU A 67 4.09 -0.13 10.42
C LEU A 67 3.60 0.56 9.14
N ALA A 68 2.38 1.11 9.13
CA ALA A 68 1.89 1.89 7.99
C ALA A 68 2.55 3.27 7.89
N LEU A 69 3.12 3.83 8.97
CA LEU A 69 3.62 5.21 9.00
C LEU A 69 4.66 5.52 7.91
N PRO A 70 5.70 4.70 7.66
CA PRO A 70 6.65 4.99 6.59
C PRO A 70 6.02 4.87 5.19
N SER A 71 5.02 4.00 5.04
CA SER A 71 4.21 3.88 3.81
C SER A 71 3.36 5.14 3.58
N PHE A 72 2.75 5.70 4.62
CA PHE A 72 2.05 6.99 4.53
C PHE A 72 3.00 8.14 4.14
N ILE A 73 4.17 8.21 4.77
CA ILE A 73 5.19 9.22 4.46
C ILE A 73 5.60 9.10 2.99
N TYR A 74 5.84 7.88 2.51
CA TYR A 74 6.15 7.64 1.09
C TYR A 74 5.05 8.16 0.17
N GLN A 75 3.78 7.82 0.44
CA GLN A 75 2.65 8.24 -0.39
C GLN A 75 2.47 9.77 -0.40
N ILE A 76 2.70 10.45 0.73
CA ILE A 76 2.65 11.92 0.80
C ILE A 76 3.76 12.56 -0.05
N ILE A 77 5.00 12.07 0.09
CA ILE A 77 6.14 12.60 -0.68
C ILE A 77 5.93 12.35 -2.17
N ARG A 78 5.43 11.16 -2.52
CA ARG A 78 5.09 10.78 -3.88
C ARG A 78 3.97 11.64 -4.45
N PHE A 79 2.90 11.90 -3.70
CA PHE A 79 1.79 12.75 -4.17
C PHE A 79 2.29 14.14 -4.61
N LYS A 80 3.23 14.71 -3.86
CA LYS A 80 3.83 16.03 -4.14
C LYS A 80 4.79 16.04 -5.32
N LYS A 81 5.45 14.92 -5.62
CA LYS A 81 6.61 14.88 -6.54
C LYS A 81 6.46 13.92 -7.73
N SER A 82 5.37 13.17 -7.80
CA SER A 82 5.11 12.22 -8.88
C SER A 82 4.74 12.93 -10.17
N ASP A 83 5.18 12.37 -11.29
CA ASP A 83 4.83 12.82 -12.65
C ASP A 83 3.43 12.35 -13.09
N GLU A 84 2.71 11.61 -12.23
CA GLU A 84 1.36 11.12 -12.54
C GLU A 84 0.34 12.27 -12.64
N PRO A 85 -0.65 12.15 -13.54
CA PRO A 85 -1.73 13.12 -13.63
C PRO A 85 -2.51 13.14 -12.32
N VAL A 86 -2.84 14.35 -11.86
CA VAL A 86 -3.52 14.66 -10.60
C VAL A 86 -4.74 13.76 -10.27
N PRO A 87 -5.61 13.38 -11.24
CA PRO A 87 -6.74 12.48 -10.99
C PRO A 87 -6.35 11.11 -10.46
N ASN A 88 -5.26 10.52 -10.97
CA ASN A 88 -4.78 9.20 -10.55
C ASN A 88 -4.21 9.25 -9.13
N LYS A 89 -3.60 10.37 -8.76
CA LYS A 89 -3.08 10.60 -7.41
C LYS A 89 -4.21 10.63 -6.38
N TYR A 90 -5.30 11.35 -6.67
CA TYR A 90 -6.47 11.41 -5.79
C TYR A 90 -7.24 10.08 -5.72
N ALA A 91 -7.36 9.35 -6.83
CA ALA A 91 -7.97 8.03 -6.83
C ALA A 91 -7.22 7.05 -5.91
N LYS A 92 -5.89 6.99 -5.99
CA LYS A 92 -5.05 6.15 -5.12
C LYS A 92 -5.15 6.55 -3.65
N LEU A 93 -5.16 7.85 -3.36
CA LEU A 93 -5.28 8.36 -2.00
C LEU A 93 -6.69 8.09 -1.42
N GLY A 94 -7.73 8.20 -2.24
CA GLY A 94 -9.10 7.84 -1.90
C GLY A 94 -9.27 6.36 -1.57
N VAL A 95 -8.65 5.46 -2.34
CA VAL A 95 -8.62 4.01 -2.04
C VAL A 95 -7.94 3.75 -0.68
N LEU A 96 -6.84 4.45 -0.41
CA LEU A 96 -6.08 4.28 0.82
C LEU A 96 -6.86 4.78 2.06
N VAL A 97 -7.52 5.94 1.96
CA VAL A 97 -8.40 6.48 3.00
C VAL A 97 -9.62 5.57 3.20
N PHE A 98 -10.25 5.10 2.13
CA PHE A 98 -11.37 4.17 2.20
C PHE A 98 -10.98 2.87 2.90
N PHE A 99 -9.79 2.33 2.62
CA PHE A 99 -9.27 1.14 3.27
C PHE A 99 -9.07 1.36 4.78
N VAL A 100 -8.48 2.48 5.19
CA VAL A 100 -8.31 2.84 6.60
C VAL A 100 -9.66 2.95 7.31
N ILE A 101 -10.62 3.66 6.71
CA ILE A 101 -11.97 3.83 7.26
C ILE A 101 -12.67 2.47 7.38
N PHE A 102 -12.64 1.65 6.33
CA PHE A 102 -13.28 0.34 6.32
C PHE A 102 -12.69 -0.60 7.39
N VAL A 103 -11.36 -0.60 7.55
CA VAL A 103 -10.69 -1.35 8.62
C VAL A 103 -11.09 -0.81 10.00
N THR A 104 -11.19 0.50 10.16
CA THR A 104 -11.54 1.13 11.45
C THR A 104 -13.02 0.87 11.82
N ILE A 105 -13.93 0.92 10.85
CA ILE A 105 -15.36 0.64 11.06
C ILE A 105 -15.60 -0.85 11.38
N LYS A 106 -14.87 -1.78 10.74
CA LYS A 106 -15.00 -3.22 11.07
C LYS A 106 -14.42 -3.61 12.44
N ILE A 107 -13.71 -2.71 13.10
CA ILE A 107 -13.14 -2.90 14.45
C ILE A 107 -14.16 -2.51 15.54
N PHE A 108 -15.22 -1.76 15.20
CA PHE A 108 -16.31 -1.38 16.11
C PHE A 108 -17.57 -2.23 15.92
#